data_AF-A0A7W1ABH0-F1
#
_entry.id   AF-A0A7W1ABH0-F1
#
_cell.length_a   1.000
_cell.length_b   1.000
_cell.length_c   1.000
_cell.angle_alpha   90.00
_cell.angle_beta   90.00
_cell.angle_gamma   90.00
#
_symmetry.space_group_name_H-M   'P 1'
#
loop_
_entity.id
_entity.type
_entity.pdbx_description
1 polymer ?
#
loop_
_entity_poly.entity_id
_entity_poly.type
_entity_poly.pdbx_seq_one_letter_code
_entity_poly.pdbx_strand_id
1 'polypeptide(L)'
;LDTADADADPLAASLRRLRQSKIPMRIVPLYPLDENRAYFASQVGRKAFSAWNRFFAEGGITARFEPPSARPPLALVLAGVVLLLALALNELRCRRLDLPRTA
;
A
#
# COMPACT_ATOMS: atom_id res chain seq x y z
N LEU A 1 -1.43 -2.69 17.36
CA LEU A 1 -1.57 -2.04 16.04
C LEU A 1 -2.04 -3.13 15.10
N ASP A 2 -3.34 -3.19 14.86
CA ASP A 2 -3.91 -4.15 13.92
C ASP A 2 -3.62 -3.66 12.50
N THR A 3 -2.92 -4.47 11.72
CA THR A 3 -2.60 -4.19 10.33
C THR A 3 -3.71 -4.74 9.43
N ALA A 4 -3.86 -4.17 8.23
CA ALA A 4 -4.86 -4.61 7.26
C ALA A 4 -4.78 -6.11 6.91
N ASP A 5 -3.61 -6.73 7.09
CA ASP A 5 -3.41 -8.17 6.92
C ASP A 5 -4.15 -9.01 7.97
N ALA A 6 -4.32 -8.49 9.20
CA ALA A 6 -5.03 -9.18 10.28
C ALA A 6 -6.55 -9.26 10.04
N ASP A 7 -7.10 -8.38 9.19
CA ASP A 7 -8.53 -8.31 8.89
C ASP A 7 -8.97 -9.29 7.78
N ALA A 8 -8.02 -9.93 7.08
CA ALA A 8 -8.31 -10.75 5.92
C ALA A 8 -9.18 -11.99 6.25
N ASP A 9 -8.92 -12.63 7.39
CA ASP A 9 -9.66 -13.81 7.84
C ASP A 9 -11.07 -13.48 8.37
N PRO A 10 -11.25 -12.47 9.25
CA PRO A 10 -12.57 -11.99 9.66
C PRO A 10 -13.45 -11.57 8.47
N LEU A 11 -12.85 -10.91 7.46
CA LEU A 11 -13.55 -10.49 6.26
C LEU A 11 -14.02 -11.68 5.43
N ALA A 12 -13.17 -12.69 5.24
CA ALA A 12 -13.51 -13.92 4.55
C ALA A 12 -14.69 -14.66 5.21
N ALA A 13 -14.67 -14.77 6.55
CA ALA A 13 -15.74 -15.39 7.32
C ALA A 13 -17.07 -14.64 7.14
N SER A 14 -17.03 -13.31 7.16
CA SER A 14 -18.20 -12.45 6.98
C SER A 14 -18.81 -12.59 5.58
N LEU A 15 -17.98 -12.59 4.53
CA LEU A 15 -18.41 -12.78 3.14
C LEU A 15 -19.05 -14.16 2.92
N ARG A 16 -18.48 -15.21 3.53
CA ARG A 16 -19.06 -16.56 3.47
C ARG A 16 -20.43 -16.62 4.14
N ARG A 17 -20.59 -15.98 5.31
CA ARG A 17 -21.87 -15.90 6.03
C ARG A 17 -22.94 -15.20 5.20
N LEU A 18 -22.62 -14.05 4.61
CA LEU A 18 -23.54 -13.30 3.74
C LEU A 18 -23.97 -14.11 2.51
N ARG A 19 -23.03 -14.87 1.93
CA ARG A 19 -23.32 -15.79 0.81
C ARG A 19 -24.28 -16.91 1.22
N GLN A 20 -24.10 -17.49 2.40
CA GLN A 20 -24.99 -18.53 2.94
C GLN A 20 -26.40 -17.99 3.22
N SER A 21 -26.51 -16.72 3.63
CA SER A 21 -27.79 -16.04 3.84
C SER A 21 -28.55 -15.69 2.56
N LYS A 22 -28.05 -16.08 1.37
CA LYS A 22 -28.66 -15.81 0.05
C LYS A 22 -28.96 -14.32 -0.23
N ILE A 23 -28.25 -13.41 0.46
CA ILE A 23 -28.39 -11.98 0.23
C ILE A 23 -27.65 -11.63 -1.07
N PRO A 24 -28.30 -10.95 -2.04
CA PRO A 24 -27.64 -10.53 -3.26
C PRO A 24 -26.57 -9.48 -2.94
N MET A 25 -25.30 -9.88 -3.07
CA MET A 25 -24.15 -9.01 -2.81
C MET A 25 -23.68 -8.30 -4.09
N ARG A 26 -23.40 -7.00 -3.98
CA ARG A 26 -22.77 -6.20 -5.03
C ARG A 26 -21.53 -5.52 -4.47
N ILE A 27 -20.38 -5.81 -5.09
CA ILE A 27 -19.10 -5.23 -4.70
C ILE A 27 -18.86 -3.98 -5.57
N VAL A 28 -18.60 -2.87 -4.89
CA VAL A 28 -18.30 -1.55 -5.48
C VAL A 28 -16.87 -1.19 -5.05
N PRO A 29 -15.85 -1.57 -5.84
CA PRO A 29 -14.46 -1.43 -5.42
C PRO A 29 -13.99 0.01 -5.56
N LEU A 30 -13.89 0.76 -4.46
CA LEU A 30 -13.45 2.17 -4.49
C LEU A 30 -12.08 2.38 -5.19
N TYR A 31 -11.15 1.43 -4.97
CA TYR A 31 -9.82 1.39 -5.60
C TYR A 31 -9.45 -0.07 -5.94
N PRO A 32 -9.80 -0.57 -7.14
CA PRO A 32 -9.53 -1.95 -7.51
C PRO A 32 -8.05 -2.12 -7.91
N LEU A 33 -7.19 -2.51 -6.98
CA LEU A 33 -5.93 -3.17 -7.32
C LEU A 33 -6.23 -4.60 -7.83
N ASP A 34 -5.41 -5.11 -8.74
CA ASP A 34 -5.64 -6.44 -9.35
C ASP A 34 -5.64 -7.56 -8.29
N GLU A 35 -4.77 -7.46 -7.29
CA GLU A 35 -4.69 -8.36 -6.14
C GLU A 35 -5.99 -8.37 -5.30
N ASN A 36 -6.53 -7.19 -4.98
CA ASN A 36 -7.78 -7.06 -4.24
C ASN A 36 -8.94 -7.65 -5.05
N ARG A 37 -8.95 -7.40 -6.36
CA ARG A 37 -9.97 -7.92 -7.26
C ARG A 37 -9.95 -9.45 -7.31
N ALA A 38 -8.77 -10.05 -7.37
CA ALA A 38 -8.60 -11.50 -7.34
C ALA A 38 -9.09 -12.10 -6.01
N TYR A 39 -8.73 -11.49 -4.88
CA TYR A 39 -9.18 -11.91 -3.54
C TYR A 39 -10.71 -11.95 -3.44
N PHE A 40 -11.39 -10.83 -3.72
CA PHE A 40 -12.85 -10.78 -3.65
C PHE A 40 -13.54 -11.65 -4.71
N ALA A 41 -12.94 -11.81 -5.91
CA ALA A 41 -13.46 -12.71 -6.93
C ALA A 41 -13.44 -14.18 -6.49
N SER A 42 -12.41 -14.60 -5.76
CA SER A 42 -12.32 -15.97 -5.22
C SER A 42 -13.38 -16.25 -4.15
N GLN A 43 -13.79 -15.23 -3.40
CA GLN A 43 -14.72 -15.36 -2.28
C GLN A 43 -16.19 -15.28 -2.71
N VAL A 44 -16.51 -14.29 -3.55
CA VAL A 44 -17.89 -13.87 -3.85
C VAL A 44 -18.29 -14.16 -5.30
N GLY A 45 -17.32 -14.52 -6.14
CA GLY A 45 -17.50 -14.79 -7.56
C GLY A 45 -17.42 -13.54 -8.43
N ARG A 46 -16.86 -13.67 -9.65
CA ARG A 46 -16.64 -12.56 -10.59
C ARG A 46 -17.92 -11.79 -10.96
N LYS A 47 -19.09 -12.44 -10.86
CA LYS A 47 -20.41 -11.85 -11.17
C LYS A 47 -20.93 -10.89 -10.08
N ALA A 48 -20.38 -10.94 -8.86
CA ALA A 48 -20.74 -10.04 -7.76
C ALA A 48 -20.14 -8.63 -7.91
N PHE A 49 -19.11 -8.49 -8.75
CA PHE A 49 -18.66 -7.18 -9.20
C PHE A 49 -19.69 -6.65 -10.19
N SER A 50 -20.50 -5.70 -9.73
CA SER A 50 -21.42 -5.00 -10.62
C SER A 50 -20.61 -4.26 -11.71
N ALA A 51 -21.27 -3.83 -12.79
CA ALA A 51 -20.69 -3.00 -13.84
C ALA A 51 -20.28 -1.62 -13.27
N TRP A 52 -19.25 -1.65 -12.44
CA TRP A 52 -18.72 -0.57 -11.63
C TRP A 52 -18.43 0.64 -12.51
N ASN A 53 -17.89 0.43 -13.73
CA ASN A 53 -17.61 1.49 -14.69
C ASN A 53 -18.81 2.41 -14.97
N ARG A 54 -20.06 1.93 -14.83
CA ARG A 54 -21.24 2.78 -15.03
C ARG A 54 -21.42 3.83 -13.92
N PHE A 55 -21.09 3.48 -12.68
CA PHE A 55 -21.16 4.42 -11.55
C PHE A 55 -20.07 5.51 -11.61
N PHE A 56 -18.96 5.24 -12.31
CA PHE A 56 -17.83 6.18 -12.45
C PHE A 56 -17.92 7.01 -13.72
N ALA A 57 -18.48 6.46 -14.80
CA ALA A 57 -18.67 7.15 -16.07
C ALA A 57 -19.70 8.29 -16.00
N GLU A 58 -20.77 8.14 -15.20
CA GLU A 58 -21.81 9.17 -15.05
C GLU A 58 -21.50 10.18 -13.92
N GLY A 59 -20.57 9.86 -13.01
CA GLY A 59 -20.33 10.60 -11.77
C GLY A 59 -18.98 11.32 -11.65
N GLY A 60 -18.17 11.38 -12.71
CA GLY A 60 -16.97 12.24 -12.75
C GLY A 60 -15.83 11.87 -11.79
N ILE A 61 -15.85 10.69 -11.16
CA ILE A 61 -14.71 10.25 -10.35
C ILE A 61 -13.67 9.60 -11.27
N THR A 62 -12.93 10.44 -12.01
CA THR A 62 -11.64 10.09 -12.60
C THR A 62 -10.56 10.17 -11.54
N ALA A 63 -10.78 9.56 -10.38
CA ALA A 63 -9.75 9.48 -9.33
C ALA A 63 -8.68 8.49 -9.80
N ARG A 64 -7.79 8.96 -10.69
CA ARG A 64 -6.44 8.39 -10.77
C ARG A 64 -5.90 8.49 -9.35
N PHE A 65 -5.56 7.34 -8.79
CA PHE A 65 -4.75 7.29 -7.59
C PHE A 65 -3.44 7.99 -7.92
N GLU A 66 -3.31 9.24 -7.47
CA GLU A 66 -2.03 9.83 -7.19
C GLU A 66 -1.61 9.13 -5.89
N PRO A 67 -0.65 8.19 -5.89
CA PRO A 67 -0.05 7.79 -4.63
C PRO A 67 0.30 9.08 -3.91
N PRO A 68 -0.01 9.25 -2.61
CA PRO A 68 0.43 10.42 -1.89
C PRO A 68 1.92 10.51 -2.19
N SER A 69 2.31 11.51 -2.98
CA SER A 69 3.70 11.76 -3.27
C SER A 69 4.23 12.21 -1.93
N ALA A 70 4.60 11.26 -1.10
CA ALA A 70 5.21 11.48 0.19
C ALA A 70 6.57 12.03 -0.19
N ARG A 71 6.62 13.34 -0.46
CA ARG A 71 7.86 14.07 -0.60
C ARG A 71 8.67 13.63 0.60
N PRO A 72 9.84 13.01 0.38
CA PRO A 72 10.60 12.45 1.49
C PRO A 72 10.78 13.57 2.51
N PRO A 73 10.48 13.32 3.79
CA PRO A 73 10.55 14.37 4.81
C PRO A 73 11.99 14.90 4.84
N LEU A 74 12.20 16.09 4.25
CA LEU A 74 13.54 16.66 4.00
C LEU A 74 14.36 16.76 5.29
N ALA A 75 13.68 16.98 6.42
CA ALA A 75 14.29 16.99 7.74
C ALA A 75 14.96 15.64 8.10
N LEU A 76 14.32 14.50 7.81
CA LEU A 76 14.91 13.17 8.05
C LEU A 76 16.06 12.88 7.10
N VAL A 77 15.94 13.30 5.84
CA VAL A 77 17.02 13.16 4.85
C VAL A 77 18.25 13.95 5.30
N LEU A 78 18.06 15.22 5.68
CA LEU A 78 19.14 16.07 6.21
C LEU A 78 19.74 15.50 7.49
N ALA A 79 18.91 15.04 8.43
CA ALA A 79 19.40 14.40 9.65
C ALA A 79 20.24 13.15 9.35
N GLY A 80 19.80 12.32 8.40
CA GLY A 80 20.55 11.15 7.94
C GLY A 80 21.91 11.52 7.34
N VAL A 81 21.97 12.55 6.49
CA VAL A 81 23.23 13.05 5.92
C VAL A 81 24.17 13.56 7.01
N VAL A 82 23.67 14.33 7.98
CA VAL A 82 24.48 14.83 9.10
C VAL A 82 25.03 13.69 9.94
N LEU A 83 24.22 12.68 10.24
CA LEU A 83 24.65 11.48 10.97
C LEU A 83 25.75 10.71 10.21
N LEU A 84 25.61 10.55 8.90
CA LEU A 84 26.62 9.89 8.06
C LEU A 84 27.93 10.67 8.02
N LEU A 85 27.88 12.00 7.95
CA LEU A 85 29.08 12.85 8.00
C LEU A 85 29.76 12.79 9.37
N ALA A 86 28.98 12.83 10.46
CA ALA A 86 29.50 12.67 11.81
C ALA A 86 30.16 11.30 12.00
N LEU A 87 29.54 10.23 11.48
CA LEU A 87 30.11 8.89 11.49
C LEU A 87 31.40 8.81 10.67
N ALA A 88 31.40 9.33 9.45
CA ALA A 88 32.60 9.34 8.60
C ALA A 88 33.76 10.11 9.26
N LEU A 89 33.48 11.24 9.90
CA LEU A 89 34.48 12.00 10.64
C LEU A 89 34.98 11.24 11.87
N ASN A 90 34.09 10.55 12.58
CA ASN A 90 34.44 9.71 13.72
C ASN A 90 35.35 8.55 13.28
N GLU A 91 34.98 7.83 12.23
CA GLU A 91 35.76 6.72 11.68
C GLU A 91 37.12 7.18 11.12
N LEU A 92 37.19 8.38 10.52
CA LEU A 92 38.44 8.98 10.06
C LEU A 92 39.38 9.30 11.24
N ARG A 93 38.85 9.88 12.33
CA ARG A 93 39.61 10.14 13.57
C ARG A 93 40.08 8.84 14.22
N CYS A 94 39.24 7.81 14.21
CA CYS A 94 39.58 6.48 14.71
C CYS A 94 40.44 5.64 13.75
N ARG A 95 40.80 6.18 12.57
CA ARG A 95 41.57 5.49 11.50
C ARG A 95 40.98 4.14 11.08
N ARG A 96 39.66 4.03 11.11
CA ARG A 96 38.91 2.82 10.71
C ARG A 96 38.40 2.88 9.28
N LEU A 97 38.53 4.04 8.63
CA LEU A 97 38.27 4.23 7.21
C LEU A 97 39.57 4.05 6.42
N ASP A 98 39.70 2.91 5.74
CA ASP A 98 40.71 2.72 4.70
C ASP A 98 40.25 3.45 3.43
N LEU A 99 40.63 4.71 3.30
CA LEU A 99 40.42 5.45 2.06
C LEU A 99 41.49 5.01 1.04
N PRO A 100 41.11 4.62 -0.18
CA PRO A 100 42.09 4.36 -1.22
C PRO A 100 42.88 5.65 -1.46
N ARG A 101 44.21 5.59 -1.27
CA ARG A 101 45.09 6.68 -1.69
C ARG A 101 44.97 6.80 -3.21
N THR A 102 44.37 7.89 -3.67
CA THR A 102 44.58 8.37 -5.03
C THR A 102 46.07 8.66 -5.18
N ALA A 103 46.72 7.90 -6.07
CA ALA A 103 48.11 8.08 -6.49
C ALA A 103 48.29 9.43 -7.21
#